data_AF-A0A952MKL1-F1
#
_entry.id   AF-A0A952MKL1-F1
#
_cell.length_a   1.000
_cell.length_b   1.000
_cell.length_c   1.000
_cell.angle_alpha   90.00
_cell.angle_beta   90.00
_cell.angle_gamma   90.00
#
_symmetry.space_group_name_H-M   'P 1'
#
loop_
_entity.id
_entity.type
_entity.pdbx_description
1 polymer ?
#
loop_
_entity_poly.entity_id
_entity_poly.type
_entity_poly.pdbx_seq_one_letter_code
_entity_poly.pdbx_strand_id
1 'polypeptide(L)'
;MAKRGLSTEGARNVRQKGHDDALAFALSIGLDSDYKNDIVAKKDVIDPSGDAHSVKSGVKKGQLFLYGINRFQTDDFFQTMNGIGQLLVKCIESFPPNFEDYEKNKQLFKEKCRIPMRELKELLQEKRRVRSLINKSMFNGGEVNYLTVKDNNRYHVFLNKDVVTAFADAVIVENSKAITASQTPEQKVIFKFEGKNLAELEMRNDSKLHYRQIRFNMLKPRMMALLFEKIPHTATYSDKVLIYGNASKKFGKWKPA
;
A
#
# COMPACT_ATOMS: atom_id res chain seq x y z
N MET A 1 -13.70 -6.43 -25.10
CA MET A 1 -13.43 -6.02 -23.69
C MET A 1 -12.29 -5.02 -23.67
N ALA A 2 -12.50 -3.79 -23.19
CA ALA A 2 -11.40 -2.83 -23.04
C ALA A 2 -10.37 -3.37 -22.04
N LYS A 3 -9.09 -3.44 -22.42
CA LYS A 3 -7.98 -3.83 -21.54
C LYS A 3 -7.92 -2.82 -20.38
N ARG A 4 -8.40 -3.22 -19.20
CA ARG A 4 -8.39 -2.38 -17.98
C ARG A 4 -7.01 -2.32 -17.30
N GLY A 5 -6.02 -3.05 -17.80
CA GLY A 5 -4.63 -3.07 -17.31
C GLY A 5 -3.65 -2.51 -18.35
N LEU A 6 -2.50 -2.05 -17.86
CA LEU A 6 -1.37 -1.65 -18.72
C LEU A 6 -0.91 -2.82 -19.59
N SER A 7 -0.36 -2.52 -20.78
CA SER A 7 0.44 -3.50 -21.52
C SER A 7 1.67 -3.91 -20.70
N THR A 8 2.27 -5.07 -21.02
CA THR A 8 3.53 -5.53 -20.40
C THR A 8 4.61 -4.45 -20.48
N GLU A 9 4.70 -3.77 -21.62
CA GLU A 9 5.62 -2.65 -21.84
C GLU A 9 5.26 -1.43 -20.99
N GLY A 10 3.99 -1.02 -20.94
CA GLY A 10 3.56 0.07 -20.07
C GLY A 10 3.84 -0.20 -18.60
N ALA A 11 3.65 -1.44 -18.14
CA ALA A 11 4.00 -1.86 -16.78
C ALA A 11 5.52 -1.87 -16.55
N ARG A 12 6.34 -2.21 -17.56
CA ARG A 12 7.80 -2.11 -17.50
C ARG A 12 8.24 -0.64 -17.38
N ASN A 13 7.68 0.26 -18.19
CA ASN A 13 8.03 1.68 -18.16
C ASN A 13 7.68 2.34 -16.82
N VAL A 14 6.54 1.98 -16.23
CA VAL A 14 6.17 2.46 -14.89
C VAL A 14 7.13 1.95 -13.82
N ARG A 15 7.58 0.69 -13.91
CA ARG A 15 8.58 0.13 -12.98
C ARG A 15 9.92 0.82 -13.13
N GLN A 16 10.40 0.98 -14.37
CA GLN A 16 11.67 1.65 -14.65
C GLN A 16 11.67 3.08 -14.08
N LYS A 17 10.61 3.84 -14.36
CA LYS A 17 10.45 5.18 -13.78
C LYS A 17 10.49 5.18 -12.25
N GLY A 18 9.88 4.18 -11.61
CA GLY A 18 9.97 4.01 -10.15
C GLY A 18 11.40 3.83 -9.65
N HIS A 19 12.20 3.01 -10.35
CA HIS A 19 13.63 2.84 -10.05
C HIS A 19 14.43 4.12 -10.29
N ASP A 20 14.17 4.82 -11.39
CA ASP A 20 14.85 6.08 -11.72
C ASP A 20 14.53 7.16 -10.67
N ASP A 21 13.27 7.23 -10.21
CA ASP A 21 12.86 8.16 -9.16
C ASP A 21 13.45 7.81 -7.79
N ALA A 22 13.67 6.51 -7.48
CA ALA A 22 14.37 6.06 -6.28
C ALA A 22 15.86 6.39 -6.34
N LEU A 23 16.51 6.17 -7.49
CA LEU A 23 17.89 6.57 -7.72
C LEU A 23 18.07 8.09 -7.57
N ALA A 24 17.18 8.88 -8.18
CA ALA A 24 17.22 10.33 -8.04
C ALA A 24 17.02 10.81 -6.59
N PHE A 25 16.24 10.08 -5.78
CA PHE A 25 16.16 10.32 -4.34
C PHE A 25 17.48 9.99 -3.64
N ALA A 26 18.06 8.81 -3.90
CA ALA A 26 19.34 8.38 -3.32
C ALA A 26 20.46 9.41 -3.58
N LEU A 27 20.60 9.86 -4.83
CA LEU A 27 21.54 10.91 -5.21
C LEU A 27 21.25 12.23 -4.47
N SER A 28 19.97 12.59 -4.31
CA SER A 28 19.59 13.83 -3.61
C SER A 28 19.91 13.84 -2.11
N ILE A 29 20.13 12.66 -1.51
CA ILE A 29 20.51 12.51 -0.11
C ILE A 29 22.02 12.27 0.10
N GLY A 30 22.80 12.24 -0.99
CA GLY A 30 24.26 12.10 -0.96
C GLY A 30 24.77 10.66 -1.03
N LEU A 31 23.95 9.72 -1.52
CA LEU A 31 24.40 8.37 -1.83
C LEU A 31 24.96 8.31 -3.24
N ASP A 32 25.92 7.40 -3.45
CA ASP A 32 26.44 7.06 -4.76
C ASP A 32 25.45 6.21 -5.57
N SER A 33 25.72 6.04 -6.87
CA SER A 33 24.80 5.40 -7.82
C SER A 33 24.46 3.94 -7.52
N ASP A 34 25.18 3.28 -6.61
CA ASP A 34 25.10 1.84 -6.32
C ASP A 34 24.27 1.54 -5.06
N TYR A 35 23.11 2.21 -4.91
CA TYR A 35 22.24 2.02 -3.75
C TYR A 35 21.73 0.57 -3.71
N LYS A 36 21.86 -0.08 -2.54
CA LYS A 36 21.40 -1.46 -2.32
C LYS A 36 19.87 -1.55 -2.45
N ASN A 37 19.40 -1.91 -3.64
CA ASN A 37 18.01 -2.28 -3.87
C ASN A 37 17.85 -3.77 -3.54
N ASP A 38 17.35 -4.08 -2.34
CA ASP A 38 16.97 -5.45 -2.01
C ASP A 38 15.61 -5.73 -2.66
N ILE A 39 15.62 -6.44 -3.78
CA ILE A 39 14.43 -6.77 -4.58
C ILE A 39 13.37 -7.53 -3.74
N VAL A 40 13.79 -8.22 -2.67
CA VAL A 40 12.90 -9.00 -1.80
C VAL A 40 12.32 -8.14 -0.68
N ALA A 41 13.08 -7.19 -0.15
CA ALA A 41 12.60 -6.27 0.88
C ALA A 41 11.84 -5.09 0.25
N LYS A 42 10.83 -4.53 0.94
CA LYS A 42 10.17 -3.26 0.50
C LYS A 42 11.08 -2.03 0.69
N LYS A 43 12.40 -2.22 0.62
CA LYS A 43 13.44 -1.24 0.92
C LYS A 43 13.98 -0.74 -0.40
N ASP A 44 13.50 0.43 -0.80
CA ASP A 44 13.87 1.02 -2.07
C ASP A 44 15.22 1.73 -1.96
N VAL A 45 15.48 2.45 -0.86
CA VAL A 45 16.74 3.17 -0.59
C VAL A 45 17.14 3.00 0.87
N ILE A 46 18.43 2.80 1.16
CA ILE A 46 18.99 2.84 2.51
C ILE A 46 19.82 4.12 2.64
N ASP A 47 19.47 5.00 3.58
CA ASP A 47 20.16 6.26 3.77
C ASP A 47 21.53 6.09 4.47
N PRO A 48 22.38 7.14 4.54
CA PRO A 48 23.69 7.04 5.20
C PRO A 48 23.63 6.73 6.70
N SER A 49 22.48 6.87 7.36
CA SER A 49 22.27 6.40 8.74
C SER A 49 21.86 4.94 8.83
N GLY A 50 21.71 4.25 7.70
CA GLY A 50 21.27 2.86 7.63
C GLY A 50 19.75 2.68 7.73
N ASP A 51 18.99 3.77 7.72
CA ASP A 51 17.53 3.70 7.77
C ASP A 51 16.96 3.41 6.38
N ALA A 52 15.91 2.58 6.32
CA ALA A 52 15.29 2.18 5.07
C ALA A 52 14.13 3.11 4.67
N HIS A 53 14.06 3.41 3.38
CA HIS A 53 13.00 4.18 2.73
C HIS A 53 12.21 3.30 1.78
N SER A 54 10.88 3.44 1.80
CA SER A 54 10.05 3.07 0.66
C SER A 54 9.73 4.31 -0.17
N VAL A 55 10.24 4.33 -1.39
CA VAL A 55 10.10 5.45 -2.33
C VAL A 55 8.89 5.21 -3.24
N LYS A 56 8.04 6.22 -3.40
CA LYS A 56 6.83 6.18 -4.23
C LYS A 56 6.73 7.41 -5.12
N SER A 57 6.57 7.20 -6.43
CA SER A 57 6.49 8.31 -7.41
C SER A 57 5.32 8.24 -8.40
N GLY A 58 4.53 7.16 -8.39
CA GLY A 58 3.41 6.97 -9.31
C GLY A 58 2.34 8.07 -9.17
N VAL A 59 1.72 8.49 -10.28
CA VAL A 59 0.86 9.70 -10.29
C VAL A 59 -0.53 9.47 -9.69
N LYS A 60 -1.19 8.35 -10.03
CA LYS A 60 -2.61 8.12 -9.72
C LYS A 60 -2.83 7.19 -8.54
N LYS A 61 -2.23 6.00 -8.59
CA LYS A 61 -2.39 4.95 -7.58
C LYS A 61 -1.04 4.31 -7.26
N GLY A 62 -0.85 3.92 -6.00
CA GLY A 62 0.22 3.02 -5.56
C GLY A 62 -0.37 1.69 -5.14
N GLN A 63 0.22 0.58 -5.58
CA GLN A 63 -0.10 -0.76 -5.05
C GLN A 63 0.79 -0.99 -3.81
N LEU A 64 0.16 -1.15 -2.64
CA LEU A 64 0.89 -1.47 -1.41
C LEU A 64 1.32 -2.93 -1.39
N PHE A 65 0.44 -3.82 -1.85
CA PHE A 65 0.79 -5.21 -2.12
C PHE A 65 -0.20 -5.89 -3.08
N LEU A 66 0.26 -7.00 -3.64
CA LEU A 66 -0.55 -8.01 -4.30
C LEU A 66 -0.04 -9.38 -3.82
N TYR A 67 -0.84 -10.07 -3.00
CA TYR A 67 -0.40 -11.27 -2.29
C TYR A 67 -1.34 -12.44 -2.55
N GLY A 68 -0.75 -13.62 -2.82
CA GLY A 68 -1.47 -14.88 -2.84
C GLY A 68 -1.60 -15.49 -1.43
N ILE A 69 -2.31 -16.62 -1.35
CA ILE A 69 -2.64 -17.28 -0.08
C ILE A 69 -1.41 -17.59 0.80
N ASN A 70 -0.31 -18.06 0.18
CA ASN A 70 0.91 -18.44 0.89
C ASN A 70 1.44 -17.29 1.75
N ARG A 71 1.43 -16.05 1.24
CA ARG A 71 1.94 -14.89 2.00
C ARG A 71 1.12 -14.63 3.25
N PHE A 72 -0.18 -14.92 3.24
CA PHE A 72 -1.01 -14.76 4.44
C PHE A 72 -0.85 -15.94 5.39
N GLN A 73 -0.52 -17.14 4.90
CA GLN A 73 -0.34 -18.36 5.70
C GLN A 73 1.04 -18.48 6.36
N THR A 74 2.10 -17.99 5.70
CA THR A 74 3.49 -18.22 6.15
C THR A 74 4.18 -17.00 6.75
N ASP A 75 3.60 -15.80 6.61
CA ASP A 75 4.15 -14.58 7.20
C ASP A 75 3.62 -14.40 8.63
N ASP A 76 4.54 -14.48 9.61
CA ASP A 76 4.21 -14.41 11.04
C ASP A 76 3.42 -13.16 11.41
N PHE A 77 3.68 -12.03 10.74
CA PHE A 77 2.96 -10.79 11.03
C PHE A 77 1.50 -10.93 10.61
N PHE A 78 1.20 -11.48 9.42
CA PHE A 78 -0.18 -11.71 9.01
C PHE A 78 -0.88 -12.77 9.88
N GLN A 79 -0.17 -13.82 10.30
CA GLN A 79 -0.70 -14.86 11.18
C GLN A 79 -1.12 -14.31 12.55
N THR A 80 -0.34 -13.38 13.09
CA THR A 80 -0.55 -12.79 14.43
C THR A 80 -1.42 -11.53 14.43
N MET A 81 -1.89 -11.04 13.27
CA MET A 81 -2.81 -9.89 13.15
C MET A 81 -4.26 -10.17 13.59
N ASN A 82 -4.43 -10.92 14.69
CA ASN A 82 -5.69 -11.14 15.42
C ASN A 82 -6.91 -11.37 14.52
N GLY A 83 -6.83 -12.27 13.54
CA GLY A 83 -7.95 -12.60 12.65
C GLY A 83 -7.91 -11.96 11.26
N ILE A 84 -7.12 -10.89 11.03
CA ILE A 84 -7.04 -10.26 9.70
C ILE A 84 -6.47 -11.23 8.67
N GLY A 85 -5.34 -11.88 8.96
CA GLY A 85 -4.72 -12.85 8.05
C GLY A 85 -5.67 -14.00 7.72
N GLN A 86 -6.37 -14.51 8.72
CA GLN A 86 -7.35 -15.58 8.59
C GLN A 86 -8.54 -15.17 7.71
N LEU A 87 -9.06 -13.95 7.86
CA LEU A 87 -10.13 -13.45 7.00
C LEU A 87 -9.68 -13.24 5.55
N LEU A 88 -8.43 -12.80 5.34
CA LEU A 88 -7.85 -12.67 3.99
C LEU A 88 -7.70 -14.03 3.30
N VAL A 89 -7.32 -15.07 4.05
CA VAL A 89 -7.32 -16.46 3.57
C VAL A 89 -8.73 -16.91 3.20
N LYS A 90 -9.73 -16.70 4.08
CA LYS A 90 -11.15 -17.01 3.78
C LYS A 90 -11.67 -16.28 2.54
N CYS A 91 -11.25 -15.03 2.31
CA CYS A 91 -11.58 -14.31 1.09
C CYS A 91 -11.05 -15.03 -0.16
N ILE A 92 -9.82 -15.54 -0.12
CA ILE A 92 -9.19 -16.28 -1.23
C ILE A 92 -9.85 -17.65 -1.45
N GLU A 93 -10.23 -18.32 -0.36
CA GLU A 93 -10.90 -19.64 -0.37
C GLU A 93 -12.38 -19.56 -0.77
N SER A 94 -12.96 -18.36 -0.76
CA SER A 94 -14.30 -18.12 -1.33
C SER A 94 -14.34 -18.34 -2.85
N PHE A 95 -13.18 -18.44 -3.51
CA PHE A 95 -13.04 -18.69 -4.95
C PHE A 95 -12.47 -20.08 -5.20
N PRO A 96 -12.94 -20.78 -6.26
CA PRO A 96 -12.48 -22.12 -6.57
C PRO A 96 -11.02 -22.08 -7.02
N PRO A 97 -10.23 -23.17 -6.85
CA PRO A 97 -8.83 -23.19 -7.27
C PRO A 97 -8.62 -22.85 -8.75
N ASN A 98 -9.55 -23.27 -9.62
CA ASN A 98 -9.47 -23.07 -11.06
C ASN A 98 -10.20 -21.80 -11.49
N PHE A 99 -9.61 -21.04 -12.42
CA PHE A 99 -10.21 -19.83 -12.96
C PHE A 99 -11.46 -20.13 -13.79
N GLU A 100 -11.43 -21.23 -14.53
CA GLU A 100 -12.51 -21.69 -15.41
C GLU A 100 -13.80 -22.01 -14.62
N ASP A 101 -13.66 -22.57 -13.42
CA ASP A 101 -14.81 -22.85 -12.55
C ASP A 101 -15.42 -21.57 -11.97
N TYR A 102 -14.58 -20.58 -11.66
CA TYR A 102 -15.06 -19.25 -11.31
C TYR A 102 -15.82 -18.61 -12.47
N GLU A 103 -15.35 -18.77 -13.71
CA GLU A 103 -16.01 -18.16 -14.87
C GLU A 103 -17.43 -18.68 -15.11
N LYS A 104 -17.67 -19.96 -14.83
CA LYS A 104 -19.00 -20.58 -14.95
C LYS A 104 -19.99 -20.01 -13.93
N ASN A 105 -19.53 -19.66 -12.72
CA ASN A 105 -20.40 -19.28 -11.59
C ASN A 105 -19.89 -18.03 -10.85
N LYS A 106 -19.59 -16.95 -11.58
CA LYS A 106 -18.99 -15.71 -10.99
C LYS A 106 -19.79 -15.16 -9.82
N GLN A 107 -21.12 -15.13 -9.91
CA GLN A 107 -21.97 -14.57 -8.86
C GLN A 107 -21.86 -15.39 -7.57
N LEU A 108 -21.93 -16.72 -7.65
CA LEU A 108 -21.84 -17.60 -6.48
C LEU A 108 -20.60 -17.32 -5.63
N PHE A 109 -19.43 -17.22 -6.26
CA PHE A 109 -18.17 -17.02 -5.53
C PHE A 109 -18.00 -15.59 -5.02
N LYS A 110 -18.53 -14.59 -5.75
CA LYS A 110 -18.60 -13.23 -5.24
C LYS A 110 -19.49 -13.13 -4.01
N GLU A 111 -20.67 -13.77 -4.02
CA GLU A 111 -21.56 -13.83 -2.87
C GLU A 111 -20.90 -14.48 -1.65
N LYS A 112 -20.19 -15.60 -1.84
CA LYS A 112 -19.39 -16.23 -0.79
C LYS A 112 -18.35 -15.28 -0.21
N CYS A 113 -17.63 -14.53 -1.07
CA CYS A 113 -16.59 -13.59 -0.65
C CYS A 113 -17.12 -12.40 0.17
N ARG A 114 -18.40 -12.03 0.05
CA ARG A 114 -19.00 -10.93 0.82
C ARG A 114 -18.90 -11.16 2.32
N ILE A 115 -19.06 -12.41 2.76
CA ILE A 115 -19.08 -12.78 4.18
C ILE A 115 -17.75 -12.39 4.86
N PRO A 116 -16.58 -12.93 4.46
CA PRO A 116 -15.32 -12.54 5.08
C PRO A 116 -14.94 -11.08 4.81
N MET A 117 -15.39 -10.46 3.71
CA MET A 117 -15.16 -9.02 3.47
C MET A 117 -15.92 -8.11 4.43
N ARG A 118 -17.13 -8.48 4.84
CA ARG A 118 -17.90 -7.78 5.89
C ARG A 118 -17.22 -7.93 7.24
N GLU A 119 -16.86 -9.16 7.61
CA GLU A 119 -16.14 -9.45 8.86
C GLU A 119 -14.82 -8.66 8.92
N LEU A 120 -14.10 -8.57 7.80
CA LEU A 120 -12.85 -7.83 7.72
C LEU A 120 -13.08 -6.33 7.91
N LYS A 121 -14.16 -5.77 7.35
CA LYS A 121 -14.56 -4.38 7.59
C LYS A 121 -14.88 -4.12 9.05
N GLU A 122 -15.57 -5.03 9.74
CA GLU A 122 -15.87 -4.87 11.17
C GLU A 122 -14.61 -4.90 12.03
N LEU A 123 -13.70 -5.84 11.77
CA LEU A 123 -12.42 -5.87 12.47
C LEU A 123 -11.64 -4.56 12.24
N LEU A 124 -11.64 -4.04 11.02
CA LEU A 124 -10.91 -2.82 10.70
C LEU A 124 -11.57 -1.53 11.19
N GLN A 125 -12.70 -1.58 11.90
CA GLN A 125 -13.20 -0.43 12.66
C GLN A 125 -12.27 -0.07 13.83
N GLU A 126 -11.57 -1.06 14.41
CA GLU A 126 -10.62 -0.80 15.49
C GLU A 126 -9.34 -0.16 14.94
N LYS A 127 -9.05 1.08 15.35
CA LYS A 127 -7.90 1.84 14.83
C LYS A 127 -6.56 1.12 15.01
N ARG A 128 -6.37 0.39 16.11
CA ARG A 128 -5.17 -0.44 16.35
C ARG A 128 -4.97 -1.48 15.25
N ARG A 129 -6.04 -2.11 14.76
CA ARG A 129 -5.98 -3.10 13.68
C ARG A 129 -5.64 -2.46 12.34
N VAL A 130 -6.16 -1.27 12.06
CA VAL A 130 -5.75 -0.46 10.90
C VAL A 130 -4.25 -0.13 10.98
N ARG A 131 -3.75 0.28 12.16
CA ARG A 131 -2.32 0.54 12.37
C ARG A 131 -1.46 -0.68 12.02
N SER A 132 -1.81 -1.87 12.55
CA SER A 132 -1.08 -3.11 12.25
C SER A 132 -1.10 -3.46 10.76
N LEU A 133 -2.27 -3.37 10.12
CA LEU A 133 -2.39 -3.64 8.68
C LEU A 133 -1.52 -2.68 7.87
N ILE A 134 -1.56 -1.38 8.14
CA ILE A 134 -0.79 -0.38 7.39
C ILE A 134 0.70 -0.52 7.66
N ASN A 135 1.10 -0.77 8.90
CA ASN A 135 2.50 -1.01 9.26
C ASN A 135 3.08 -2.20 8.47
N LYS A 136 2.33 -3.30 8.34
CA LYS A 136 2.77 -4.42 7.49
C LYS A 136 2.71 -4.11 6.00
N SER A 137 1.63 -3.49 5.56
CA SER A 137 1.35 -3.26 4.14
C SER A 137 2.30 -2.25 3.51
N MET A 138 2.69 -1.23 4.25
CA MET A 138 3.53 -0.14 3.73
C MET A 138 4.98 -0.24 4.22
N PHE A 139 5.20 -0.71 5.45
CA PHE A 139 6.51 -0.68 6.10
C PHE A 139 7.09 -2.05 6.45
N ASN A 140 6.52 -3.11 5.88
CA ASN A 140 6.86 -4.52 6.16
C ASN A 140 6.98 -4.87 7.66
N GLY A 141 6.13 -4.26 8.50
CA GLY A 141 6.12 -4.56 9.94
C GLY A 141 7.14 -3.76 10.75
N GLY A 142 7.72 -2.70 10.17
CA GLY A 142 8.67 -1.81 10.83
C GLY A 142 10.09 -1.88 10.25
N GLU A 143 10.35 -2.79 9.31
CA GLU A 143 11.64 -2.88 8.61
C GLU A 143 11.93 -1.68 7.69
N VAL A 144 10.89 -0.91 7.34
CA VAL A 144 11.03 0.34 6.60
C VAL A 144 10.77 1.50 7.55
N ASN A 145 11.74 2.40 7.66
CA ASN A 145 11.75 3.53 8.58
C ASN A 145 10.94 4.71 8.05
N TYR A 146 11.03 4.96 6.74
CA TYR A 146 10.42 6.14 6.11
C TYR A 146 9.54 5.78 4.90
N LEU A 147 8.46 6.54 4.74
CA LEU A 147 7.78 6.68 3.47
C LEU A 147 8.33 7.94 2.80
N THR A 148 8.92 7.78 1.61
CA THR A 148 9.35 8.90 0.78
C THR A 148 8.45 8.98 -0.45
N VAL A 149 7.73 10.09 -0.62
CA VAL A 149 6.85 10.28 -1.78
C VAL A 149 7.36 11.40 -2.66
N LYS A 150 7.56 11.15 -3.95
CA LYS A 150 7.84 12.20 -4.93
C LYS A 150 6.54 12.86 -5.35
N ASP A 151 6.38 14.16 -5.08
CA ASP A 151 5.23 14.97 -5.50
C ASP A 151 5.68 16.37 -5.91
N ASN A 152 5.11 16.91 -7.00
CA ASN A 152 5.51 18.21 -7.56
C ASN A 152 7.03 18.40 -7.71
N ASN A 153 7.71 17.35 -8.21
CA ASN A 153 9.16 17.29 -8.39
C ASN A 153 10.02 17.45 -7.12
N ARG A 154 9.42 17.29 -5.93
CA ARG A 154 10.11 17.23 -4.64
C ARG A 154 9.85 15.88 -3.97
N TYR A 155 10.74 15.47 -3.08
CA TYR A 155 10.60 14.30 -2.23
C TYR A 155 10.12 14.72 -0.85
N HIS A 156 9.09 14.06 -0.36
CA HIS A 156 8.49 14.30 0.96
C HIS A 156 8.76 13.08 1.83
N VAL A 157 9.54 13.27 2.90
CA VAL A 157 9.99 12.20 3.81
C VAL A 157 9.14 12.21 5.07
N PHE A 158 8.50 11.08 5.38
CA PHE A 158 7.65 10.87 6.54
C PHE A 158 8.13 9.65 7.34
N LEU A 159 8.16 9.77 8.67
CA LEU A 159 8.49 8.64 9.55
C LEU A 159 7.34 7.63 9.57
N ASN A 160 7.65 6.33 9.53
CA ASN A 160 6.66 5.25 9.48
C ASN A 160 5.58 5.38 10.55
N LYS A 161 5.96 5.67 11.80
CA LYS A 161 5.05 5.79 12.95
C LYS A 161 4.06 6.93 12.77
N ASP A 162 4.51 8.05 12.20
CA ASP A 162 3.65 9.21 11.93
C ASP A 162 2.64 8.86 10.84
N VAL A 163 3.08 8.22 9.75
CA VAL A 163 2.21 7.78 8.65
C VAL A 163 1.16 6.78 9.14
N VAL A 164 1.58 5.75 9.89
CA VAL A 164 0.69 4.71 10.43
C VAL A 164 -0.37 5.32 11.34
N THR A 165 0.02 6.25 12.20
CA THR A 165 -0.89 6.93 13.14
C THR A 165 -1.86 7.84 12.39
N ALA A 166 -1.34 8.74 11.57
CA ALA A 166 -2.13 9.67 10.76
C ALA A 166 -3.17 8.94 9.89
N PHE A 167 -2.75 7.86 9.21
CA PHE A 167 -3.65 7.06 8.40
C PHE A 167 -4.76 6.43 9.24
N ALA A 168 -4.39 5.69 10.30
CA ALA A 168 -5.36 4.97 11.09
C ALA A 168 -6.40 5.90 11.72
N ASP A 169 -5.96 7.03 12.28
CA ASP A 169 -6.86 7.95 12.97
C ASP A 169 -7.81 8.67 12.01
N ALA A 170 -7.34 9.01 10.81
CA ALA A 170 -8.12 9.78 9.84
C ALA A 170 -9.13 8.97 9.01
N VAL A 171 -8.97 7.64 8.88
CA VAL A 171 -9.81 6.86 7.96
C VAL A 171 -11.08 6.30 8.58
N ILE A 172 -12.14 6.28 7.79
CA ILE A 172 -13.36 5.48 8.04
C ILE A 172 -13.29 4.24 7.15
N VAL A 173 -13.63 3.07 7.70
CA VAL A 173 -13.58 1.81 6.95
C VAL A 173 -14.99 1.36 6.60
N GLU A 174 -15.23 1.09 5.32
CA GLU A 174 -16.53 0.65 4.80
C GLU A 174 -16.34 -0.48 3.80
N ASN A 175 -17.42 -1.18 3.45
CA ASN A 175 -17.41 -2.06 2.28
C ASN A 175 -17.84 -1.31 1.02
N SER A 176 -17.38 -1.76 -0.14
CA SER A 176 -17.85 -1.25 -1.44
C SER A 176 -19.36 -1.45 -1.61
N LYS A 177 -20.06 -0.48 -2.20
CA LYS A 177 -21.47 -0.61 -2.60
C LYS A 177 -21.59 -0.98 -4.07
N ALA A 178 -22.63 -1.73 -4.43
CA ALA A 178 -23.00 -1.92 -5.82
C ALA A 178 -23.64 -0.62 -6.35
N ILE A 179 -23.16 -0.14 -7.49
CA ILE A 179 -23.70 1.07 -8.15
C ILE A 179 -24.68 0.66 -9.26
N THR A 180 -24.47 -0.50 -9.89
CA THR A 180 -25.34 -1.05 -10.94
C THR A 180 -25.79 -2.46 -10.57
N ALA A 181 -26.91 -2.91 -11.14
CA ALA A 181 -27.48 -4.24 -10.88
C ALA A 181 -26.51 -5.41 -11.18
N SER A 182 -25.56 -5.20 -12.10
CA SER A 182 -24.54 -6.18 -12.46
C SER A 182 -23.35 -6.28 -11.49
N GLN A 183 -23.33 -5.45 -10.44
CA GLN A 183 -22.26 -5.42 -9.45
C GLN A 183 -22.68 -6.13 -8.17
N THR A 184 -21.79 -6.95 -7.63
CA THR A 184 -21.93 -7.49 -6.29
C THR A 184 -21.37 -6.47 -5.28
N PRO A 185 -22.12 -6.09 -4.24
CA PRO A 185 -21.60 -5.24 -3.17
C PRO A 185 -20.57 -6.01 -2.31
N GLU A 186 -19.89 -5.29 -1.43
CA GLU A 186 -18.97 -5.84 -0.42
C GLU A 186 -17.85 -6.74 -0.97
N GLN A 187 -17.43 -6.50 -2.21
CA GLN A 187 -16.27 -7.16 -2.81
C GLN A 187 -14.95 -6.50 -2.43
N LYS A 188 -15.00 -5.34 -1.75
CA LYS A 188 -13.83 -4.61 -1.28
C LYS A 188 -14.06 -4.08 0.12
N VAL A 189 -12.97 -3.95 0.87
CA VAL A 189 -12.87 -3.06 2.03
C VAL A 189 -12.25 -1.75 1.56
N ILE A 190 -12.93 -0.64 1.85
CA ILE A 190 -12.60 0.72 1.42
C ILE A 190 -12.22 1.52 2.65
N PHE A 191 -11.05 2.14 2.60
CA PHE A 191 -10.64 3.16 3.56
C PHE A 191 -10.97 4.52 2.97
N LYS A 192 -11.79 5.31 3.65
CA LYS A 192 -12.20 6.65 3.23
C LYS A 192 -11.52 7.70 4.08
N PHE A 193 -11.07 8.76 3.42
CA PHE A 193 -10.61 9.99 4.05
C PHE A 193 -11.50 11.13 3.55
N GLU A 194 -12.09 11.91 4.46
CA GLU A 194 -13.05 12.98 4.15
C GLU A 194 -14.19 12.52 3.21
N GLY A 195 -14.78 11.36 3.52
CA GLY A 195 -15.86 10.77 2.73
C GLY A 195 -15.45 10.20 1.37
N LYS A 196 -14.17 10.30 0.98
CA LYS A 196 -13.65 9.88 -0.33
C LYS A 196 -12.74 8.65 -0.20
N ASN A 197 -12.82 7.69 -1.13
CA ASN A 197 -11.98 6.48 -1.12
C ASN A 197 -10.48 6.81 -1.16
N LEU A 198 -9.74 6.53 -0.10
CA LEU A 198 -8.29 6.66 -0.05
C LEU A 198 -7.61 5.38 -0.50
N ALA A 199 -8.05 4.23 0.02
CA ALA A 199 -7.43 2.94 -0.25
C ALA A 199 -8.49 1.83 -0.40
N GLU A 200 -8.14 0.79 -1.15
CA GLU A 200 -9.04 -0.32 -1.47
C GLU A 200 -8.31 -1.65 -1.33
N LEU A 201 -8.85 -2.52 -0.49
CA LEU A 201 -8.42 -3.90 -0.29
C LEU A 201 -9.46 -4.83 -0.95
N GLU A 202 -9.05 -5.61 -1.95
CA GLU A 202 -9.97 -6.37 -2.78
C GLU A 202 -9.37 -7.70 -3.24
N MET A 203 -10.26 -8.64 -3.57
CA MET A 203 -9.87 -9.86 -4.28
C MET A 203 -9.63 -9.58 -5.76
N ARG A 204 -8.50 -10.04 -6.31
CA ARG A 204 -8.26 -10.10 -7.76
C ARG A 204 -8.81 -11.39 -8.33
N ASN A 205 -9.72 -11.24 -9.27
CA ASN A 205 -10.41 -12.32 -9.97
C ASN A 205 -10.72 -11.94 -11.42
N ASP A 206 -10.00 -10.97 -11.98
CA ASP A 206 -10.23 -10.41 -13.32
C ASP A 206 -9.32 -10.98 -14.40
N SER A 207 -8.33 -11.80 -14.04
CA SER A 207 -7.49 -12.54 -14.99
C SER A 207 -6.94 -13.82 -14.39
N LYS A 208 -6.63 -14.80 -15.25
CA LYS A 208 -5.97 -16.05 -14.87
C LYS A 208 -4.60 -15.81 -14.21
N LEU A 209 -3.86 -14.81 -14.67
CA LEU A 209 -2.53 -14.47 -14.12
C LEU A 209 -2.58 -13.96 -12.68
N HIS A 210 -3.61 -13.17 -12.34
CA HIS A 210 -3.76 -12.56 -11.01
C HIS A 210 -4.96 -13.11 -10.25
N TYR A 211 -5.31 -14.37 -10.52
CA TYR A 211 -6.43 -15.03 -9.87
C TYR A 211 -6.08 -15.41 -8.43
N ARG A 212 -7.03 -15.24 -7.50
CA ARG A 212 -6.87 -15.60 -6.07
C ARG A 212 -5.71 -14.86 -5.39
N GLN A 213 -5.50 -13.59 -5.75
CA GLN A 213 -4.56 -12.68 -5.08
C GLN A 213 -5.26 -11.46 -4.47
N ILE A 214 -5.01 -11.15 -3.19
CA ILE A 214 -5.55 -9.95 -2.56
C ILE A 214 -4.68 -8.76 -2.97
N ARG A 215 -5.32 -7.71 -3.47
CA ARG A 215 -4.69 -6.45 -3.83
C ARG A 215 -5.05 -5.38 -2.82
N PHE A 216 -4.04 -4.64 -2.35
CA PHE A 216 -4.25 -3.42 -1.59
C PHE A 216 -3.67 -2.23 -2.36
N ASN A 217 -4.54 -1.32 -2.79
CA ASN A 217 -4.17 -0.11 -3.52
C ASN A 217 -4.51 1.15 -2.75
N MET A 218 -3.77 2.22 -3.02
CA MET A 218 -4.00 3.55 -2.48
C MET A 218 -3.97 4.62 -3.56
N LEU A 219 -4.83 5.63 -3.47
CA LEU A 219 -4.84 6.79 -4.36
C LEU A 219 -3.81 7.82 -3.89
N LYS A 220 -2.75 8.06 -4.68
CA LYS A 220 -1.66 8.96 -4.27
C LYS A 220 -2.17 10.37 -3.94
N PRO A 221 -3.00 11.05 -4.75
CA PRO A 221 -3.40 12.41 -4.44
C PRO A 221 -4.11 12.54 -3.08
N ARG A 222 -4.93 11.55 -2.73
CA ARG A 222 -5.63 11.51 -1.44
C ARG A 222 -4.72 11.12 -0.29
N MET A 223 -3.73 10.25 -0.53
CA MET A 223 -2.69 9.95 0.44
C MET A 223 -1.89 11.21 0.75
N MET A 224 -1.46 11.96 -0.26
CA MET A 224 -0.72 13.20 -0.06
C MET A 224 -1.54 14.25 0.69
N ALA A 225 -2.84 14.41 0.36
CA ALA A 225 -3.74 15.28 1.10
C ALA A 225 -3.79 14.91 2.59
N LEU A 226 -4.01 13.62 2.91
CA LEU A 226 -4.00 13.15 4.29
C LEU A 226 -2.66 13.43 4.99
N LEU A 227 -1.54 13.10 4.34
CA LEU A 227 -0.21 13.25 4.94
C LEU A 227 0.12 14.71 5.22
N PHE A 228 -0.15 15.62 4.28
CA PHE A 228 0.11 17.05 4.48
C PHE A 228 -0.81 17.69 5.51
N GLU A 229 -2.07 17.23 5.61
CA GLU A 229 -2.98 17.73 6.63
C GLU A 229 -2.61 17.24 8.03
N LYS A 230 -2.24 15.96 8.16
CA LYS A 230 -2.04 15.32 9.48
C LYS A 230 -0.61 15.36 9.99
N ILE A 231 0.38 15.56 9.11
CA ILE A 231 1.80 15.53 9.47
C ILE A 231 2.42 16.86 9.02
N PRO A 232 2.79 17.75 9.96
CA PRO A 232 3.30 19.07 9.61
C PRO A 232 4.66 18.98 8.91
N HIS A 233 4.95 19.93 8.03
CA HIS A 233 6.30 20.15 7.52
C HIS A 233 7.19 20.64 8.67
N THR A 234 8.35 20.01 8.87
CA THR A 234 9.20 20.30 10.04
C THR A 234 10.63 20.70 9.68
N ALA A 235 11.14 20.32 8.51
CA ALA A 235 12.48 20.74 8.07
C ALA A 235 12.66 20.57 6.56
N THR A 236 13.64 21.28 6.01
CA THR A 236 14.09 21.14 4.61
C THR A 236 15.51 20.57 4.60
N TYR A 237 15.73 19.43 3.94
CA TYR A 237 17.08 18.85 3.80
C TYR A 237 17.83 19.44 2.60
N SER A 238 17.09 19.72 1.52
CA SER A 238 17.55 20.41 0.31
C SER A 238 16.34 20.94 -0.45
N ASP A 239 16.54 21.73 -1.51
CA ASP A 239 15.45 22.23 -2.37
C ASP A 239 14.56 21.12 -2.97
N LYS A 240 15.10 19.89 -3.03
CA LYS A 240 14.42 18.71 -3.54
C LYS A 240 13.85 17.80 -2.45
N VAL A 241 14.23 17.94 -1.18
CA VAL A 241 13.88 16.98 -0.12
C VAL A 241 13.32 17.73 1.11
N LEU A 242 12.03 17.53 1.34
CA LEU A 242 11.25 18.10 2.43
C LEU A 242 10.96 17.03 3.49
N ILE A 243 11.03 17.41 4.76
CA ILE A 243 10.91 16.52 5.92
C ILE A 243 9.67 16.90 6.74
N TYR A 244 8.92 15.89 7.16
CA TYR A 244 7.65 16.06 7.87
C TYR A 244 7.64 15.32 9.21
N GLY A 245 6.91 15.89 10.17
CA GLY A 245 6.67 15.29 11.47
C GLY A 245 7.96 14.98 12.24
N ASN A 246 7.98 13.80 12.87
CA ASN A 246 9.10 13.32 13.67
C ASN A 246 10.29 12.82 12.82
N ALA A 247 10.19 12.79 11.48
CA ALA A 247 11.31 12.40 10.64
C ALA A 247 12.51 13.36 10.82
N SER A 248 12.27 14.65 11.09
CA SER A 248 13.32 15.66 11.32
C SER A 248 14.21 15.38 12.53
N LYS A 249 13.76 14.51 13.45
CA LYS A 249 14.55 14.11 14.63
C LYS A 249 15.68 13.14 14.28
N LYS A 250 15.63 12.49 13.12
CA LYS A 250 16.55 11.42 12.71
C LYS A 250 17.14 11.63 11.33
N PHE A 251 16.29 11.88 10.34
CA PHE A 251 16.68 12.02 8.95
C PHE A 251 17.62 13.21 8.75
N GLY A 252 18.70 13.00 8.01
CA GLY A 252 19.70 14.02 7.65
C GLY A 252 20.82 14.24 8.66
N LYS A 253 20.81 13.58 9.83
CA LYS A 253 21.80 13.76 10.90
C LYS A 253 23.18 13.15 10.62
N TRP A 254 23.39 12.59 9.44
CA TRP A 254 24.69 12.09 8.96
C TRP A 254 25.55 13.16 8.30
N LYS A 255 24.98 14.32 7.95
CA LYS A 255 25.79 15.45 7.50
C LYS A 255 26.57 16.03 8.69
N PRO A 256 27.89 16.23 8.59
CA PRO A 256 28.62 17.05 9.54
C PRO A 256 27.92 18.41 9.66
N ALA A 257 27.76 18.89 10.89
CA ALA A 257 27.21 20.21 11.18
C ALA A 257 28.09 21.33 10.60
#